data_AF-A0A8C6Z1B6-F1
#
_entry.id   AF-A0A8C6Z1B6-F1
#
_cell.length_a   1.000
_cell.length_b   1.000
_cell.length_c   1.000
_cell.angle_alpha   90.00
_cell.angle_beta   90.00
_cell.angle_gamma   90.00
#
_symmetry.space_group_name_H-M   'P 1'
#
loop_
_entity.id
_entity.type
_entity.pdbx_description
1 polymer ?
#
loop_
_entity_poly.entity_id
_entity_poly.type
_entity_poly.pdbx_seq_one_letter_code
_entity_poly.pdbx_strand_id
1 'polypeptide(L)' 'MGVQDRPQCFFDVEINREPVGRIMFQLFSDICPKTCKNFLCLCSGNGKGGESIYGGYFKGKGK' A
#
# COMPACT_ATOMS: atom_id res chain seq x y z
N MET A 1 15.83 16.41 -17.22
CA MET A 1 14.78 16.18 -16.20
C MET A 1 14.99 14.78 -15.68
N GLY A 2 15.65 14.63 -14.51
CA GLY A 2 15.99 13.31 -13.98
C GLY A 2 14.74 12.51 -13.66
N VAL A 3 14.73 11.23 -14.03
CA VAL A 3 13.69 10.28 -13.61
C VAL A 3 13.69 10.29 -12.08
N GLN A 4 12.63 10.83 -11.47
CA GLN A 4 12.46 10.75 -10.03
C GLN A 4 12.16 9.29 -9.69
N ASP A 5 13.01 8.68 -8.87
CA ASP A 5 12.84 7.30 -8.43
C ASP A 5 11.61 7.22 -7.51
N ARG A 6 10.49 6.87 -8.14
CA ARG A 6 9.18 6.79 -7.49
C ARG A 6 8.87 5.31 -7.27
N PRO A 7 8.68 4.88 -6.02
CA PRO A 7 8.29 3.51 -5.75
C PRO A 7 6.97 3.14 -6.43
N GLN A 8 6.86 1.89 -6.83
CA GLN A 8 5.62 1.31 -7.36
C GLN A 8 5.14 0.19 -6.45
N CYS A 9 3.82 0.00 -6.40
CA CYS A 9 3.17 -1.13 -5.75
C CYS A 9 1.87 -1.47 -6.48
N PHE A 10 1.24 -2.59 -6.14
CA PHE A 10 0.04 -3.04 -6.82
C PHE A 10 -0.90 -3.80 -5.89
N PHE A 11 -2.17 -3.89 -6.30
CA PHE A 11 -3.15 -4.81 -5.74
C PHE A 11 -3.62 -5.77 -6.83
N ASP A 12 -3.62 -7.05 -6.51
CA ASP A 12 -4.41 -8.04 -7.25
C ASP A 12 -5.82 -8.04 -6.67
N VAL A 13 -6.82 -7.87 -7.53
CA VAL A 13 -8.21 -7.69 -7.13
C VAL A 13 -9.03 -8.88 -7.61
N GLU A 14 -9.88 -9.38 -6.72
CA GLU A 14 -10.86 -10.43 -6.99
C GLU A 14 -12.27 -9.93 -6.66
N ILE A 15 -13.26 -10.32 -7.46
CA ILE A 15 -14.69 -10.09 -7.18
C ILE A 15 -15.35 -11.45 -7.16
N ASN A 16 -16.03 -11.79 -6.05
CA ASN A 16 -16.59 -13.14 -5.85
C ASN A 16 -15.56 -14.28 -6.03
N ARG A 17 -14.30 -14.05 -5.63
CA ARG A 17 -13.15 -14.97 -5.80
C ARG A 17 -12.72 -15.21 -7.25
N GLU A 18 -13.26 -14.43 -8.20
CA GLU A 18 -12.79 -14.41 -9.58
C GLU A 18 -11.78 -13.26 -9.75
N PRO A 19 -10.55 -13.54 -10.24
CA PRO A 19 -9.55 -12.50 -10.47
C PRO A 19 -10.01 -11.57 -11.59
N VAL A 20 -10.11 -10.27 -11.28
CA VAL A 20 -10.54 -9.24 -12.23
C VAL A 20 -9.39 -8.42 -12.78
N GLY A 21 -8.22 -8.46 -12.13
CA GLY A 21 -7.00 -7.86 -12.64
C GLY A 21 -6.15 -7.22 -11.56
N ARG A 22 -5.20 -6.39 -12.01
CA ARG A 22 -4.20 -5.73 -11.18
C ARG A 22 -4.30 -4.22 -11.28
N ILE A 23 -4.33 -3.55 -10.14
CA ILE A 23 -4.23 -2.08 -10.06
C ILE A 23 -2.77 -1.74 -9.70
N MET A 24 -2.11 -0.95 -10.54
CA MET A 24 -0.73 -0.48 -10.29
C MET A 24 -0.72 0.97 -9.81
N PHE A 25 0.09 1.25 -8.80
CA PHE A 25 0.27 2.58 -8.23
C PHE A 25 1.71 3.04 -8.39
N GLN A 26 1.90 4.27 -8.87
CA GLN A 26 3.15 5.01 -8.79
C GLN A 26 3.05 6.01 -7.63
N LEU A 27 3.95 5.91 -6.66
CA LEU A 27 3.89 6.74 -5.46
C LEU A 27 4.77 7.98 -5.60
N PHE A 28 4.20 9.14 -5.26
CA PHE A 28 4.90 10.43 -5.22
C PHE A 28 5.68 10.57 -3.92
N SER A 29 6.70 9.75 -3.72
CA SER A 29 7.56 9.75 -2.52
C SER A 29 8.30 11.07 -2.33
N ASP A 30 8.53 11.82 -3.42
CA ASP A 30 9.11 13.15 -3.44
C ASP A 30 8.19 14.21 -2.80
N ILE A 31 6.87 14.01 -2.90
CA ILE A 31 5.87 14.93 -2.35
C ILE A 31 5.41 14.46 -0.96
N CYS A 32 5.13 13.16 -0.82
CA CYS A 32 4.51 12.58 0.38
C CYS A 32 5.32 11.38 0.91
N PRO A 33 6.57 11.56 1.36
CA PRO A 33 7.48 10.45 1.68
C PRO A 33 6.94 9.54 2.79
N LYS A 34 6.33 10.13 3.82
CA LYS A 34 5.74 9.46 4.97
C LYS A 34 4.57 8.55 4.59
N THR A 35 3.63 9.07 3.81
CA THR A 35 2.45 8.35 3.33
C THR A 35 2.86 7.22 2.38
N CYS A 36 3.78 7.49 1.46
CA CYS A 36 4.26 6.50 0.50
C CYS A 36 4.94 5.32 1.21
N LYS A 37 5.80 5.60 2.20
CA LYS A 37 6.44 4.54 3.00
C LYS A 37 5.42 3.66 3.73
N ASN A 38 4.41 4.27 4.36
CA ASN A 38 3.35 3.52 5.02
C ASN A 38 2.57 2.64 4.03
N PHE A 39 2.19 3.20 2.87
CA PHE A 39 1.43 2.47 1.86
C PHE A 39 2.20 1.29 1.28
N LEU A 40 3.50 1.46 0.98
CA LEU A 40 4.37 0.36 0.56
C LEU A 40 4.45 -0.74 1.63
N CYS A 41 4.66 -0.38 2.90
CA CYS A 41 4.71 -1.36 3.99
C CYS A 41 3.41 -2.17 4.10
N LEU A 42 2.26 -1.52 3.91
CA LEU A 42 0.96 -2.21 3.89
C LEU A 42 0.84 -3.15 2.69
N CYS A 43 1.29 -2.73 1.50
CA CYS A 43 1.23 -3.57 0.28
C CYS A 43 2.17 -4.79 0.35
N SER A 44 3.37 -4.63 0.93
CA SER A 44 4.36 -5.71 1.02
C SER A 44 4.11 -6.71 2.15
N GLY A 45 3.13 -6.46 3.04
CA GLY A 45 2.84 -7.34 4.18
C GLY A 45 3.92 -7.35 5.27
N ASN A 46 4.93 -6.47 5.18
CA ASN A 46 5.99 -6.34 6.18
C ASN A 46 5.56 -5.52 7.42
N GLY A 47 4.34 -5.00 7.43
CA GLY A 47 3.70 -4.45 8.62
C GLY A 47 3.15 -5.59 9.50
N LYS A 48 3.26 -5.47 10.83
CA LYS A 48 2.55 -6.37 11.75
C LYS A 48 1.06 -6.20 11.48
N GLY A 49 0.39 -7.26 11.01
CA GLY A 49 -0.98 -7.22 10.44
C GLY A 49 -1.91 -6.14 11.03
N GLY A 50 -2.11 -5.06 10.26
CA GLY A 50 -3.00 -3.95 10.62
C GLY A 50 -2.34 -2.75 11.32
N GLU A 51 -1.03 -2.75 11.57
CA GLU A 51 -0.33 -1.61 12.16
C GLU A 51 0.20 -0.65 11.08
N SER A 52 -0.28 0.59 11.13
CA SER A 52 0.40 1.73 10.49
C SER A 52 1.81 1.87 11.05
N ILE A 53 2.79 2.28 10.23
CA ILE A 53 4.15 2.56 10.70
C ILE A 53 4.21 3.69 11.74
N TYR A 54 3.11 4.42 11.92
CA TYR A 54 2.90 5.44 12.94
C TYR A 54 2.29 4.87 14.24
N GLY A 55 2.23 3.55 14.42
CA GLY A 55 1.77 2.89 15.65
C GLY A 55 0.24 2.79 15.79
N GLY A 56 -0.52 3.06 14.73
CA GLY A 56 -1.98 2.93 14.73
C GLY A 56 -2.42 1.53 14.35
N TYR A 57 -3.12 0.83 15.24
CA TYR A 57 -3.73 -0.48 14.98
C TYR A 57 -5.10 -0.34 14.32
N PHE A 58 -5.26 -0.81 13.08
CA PHE A 58 -6.56 -0.92 12.43
C PHE A 58 -7.30 -2.14 12.99
N LYS A 59 -8.01 -1.98 14.12
CA LYS A 59 -8.96 -2.99 14.61
C LYS A 59 -10.15 -3.03 13.65
N GLY A 60 -10.15 -3.97 12.71
CA GLY A 60 -11.36 -4.36 12.00
C GLY A 60 -12.40 -4.78 13.04
N LYS A 61 -13.49 -4.02 13.19
CA LYS A 61 -14.65 -4.49 13.96
C LYS A 61 -15.34 -5.58 13.14
N GLY A 62 -14.84 -6.81 13.25
CA GLY A 62 -15.61 -7.99 12.91
C GLY A 62 -16.78 -8.10 13.88
N LYS A 63 -17.99 -8.19 13.33
CA LYS A 63 -19.14 -8.79 14.01
C LYS A 63 -19.01 -10.30 13.89
#